data_AF-A0A349L1Q0-F1
#
_entry.id   AF-A0A349L1Q0-F1
#
_cell.length_a   1.000
_cell.length_b   1.000
_cell.length_c   1.000
_cell.angle_alpha   90.00
_cell.angle_beta   90.00
_cell.angle_gamma   90.00
#
_symmetry.space_group_name_H-M   'P 1'
#
loop_
_entity.id
_entity.type
_entity.pdbx_description
1 polymer ?
#
loop_
_entity_poly.entity_id
_entity_poly.type
_entity_poly.pdbx_seq_one_letter_code
_entity_poly.pdbx_strand_id
1 'polypeptide(L)'
;HGFMLALTGSKFLSGPTFCGALIVTAEANARHPELPPGLGAYSCAADWPAGWAAARALPVASNFGLLLRWQAALTELRRFSVWPDADVAAFLRDFARQVRAMLSADASFEPVPVAPFARQALGVAECWDAEQTIFPFLLFVHDGAGAGGRRPLSRDETKKVYLDLLNPSAAGARRYQLGQPVLCGERDGVPVSALRICVSARMIAAACANGGRSGALDDARAALDQIRCALAAL
;
A
#
# COMPACT_ATOMS: atom_id res chain seq x y z
N HIS A 1 14.38 8.35 23.07
CA HIS A 1 13.69 9.57 22.62
C HIS A 1 14.63 10.33 21.68
N GLY A 2 14.13 10.95 20.59
CA GLY A 2 14.99 11.64 19.61
C GLY A 2 14.93 11.11 18.16
N PHE A 3 13.98 10.23 17.84
CA PHE A 3 13.78 9.76 16.47
C PHE A 3 13.04 10.80 15.62
N MET A 4 13.40 10.89 14.34
CA MET A 4 12.60 11.59 13.34
C MET A 4 11.53 10.65 12.80
N LEU A 5 10.34 11.19 12.50
CA LEU A 5 9.21 10.42 11.97
C LEU A 5 8.94 10.83 10.53
N ALA A 6 9.16 9.92 9.59
CA ALA A 6 8.81 10.10 8.20
C ALA A 6 7.37 9.64 7.94
N LEU A 7 6.56 10.53 7.38
CA LEU A 7 5.17 10.30 7.01
C LEU A 7 5.02 10.32 5.48
N THR A 8 4.06 9.54 4.98
CA THR A 8 3.78 9.41 3.54
C THR A 8 2.27 9.42 3.30
N GLY A 9 1.83 10.29 2.40
CA GLY A 9 0.42 10.33 2.00
C GLY A 9 0.08 9.35 0.87
N SER A 10 1.07 8.87 0.12
CA SER A 10 0.86 8.07 -1.09
C SER A 10 0.77 6.56 -0.87
N LYS A 11 0.53 6.12 0.36
CA LYS A 11 0.36 4.70 0.72
C LYS A 11 -1.06 4.47 1.22
N PHE A 12 -1.22 4.20 2.53
CA PHE A 12 -2.52 3.94 3.15
C PHE A 12 -3.54 5.07 2.91
N LEU A 13 -3.12 6.34 2.95
CA LEU A 13 -4.00 7.48 2.72
C LEU A 13 -4.45 7.65 1.27
N SER A 14 -3.89 6.91 0.31
CA SER A 14 -4.22 7.00 -1.13
C SER A 14 -4.07 8.40 -1.74
N GLY A 15 -3.19 9.24 -1.17
CA GLY A 15 -2.81 10.52 -1.74
C GLY A 15 -1.90 10.36 -2.98
N PRO A 16 -1.67 11.43 -3.75
CA PRO A 16 -0.78 11.39 -4.91
C PRO A 16 0.67 11.04 -4.55
N THR A 17 1.45 10.49 -5.48
CA THR A 17 2.87 10.15 -5.25
C THR A 17 3.72 11.37 -4.90
N PHE A 18 4.80 11.15 -4.14
CA PHE A 18 5.69 12.21 -3.66
C PHE A 18 5.00 13.26 -2.77
N CYS A 19 4.13 12.81 -1.87
CA CYS A 19 3.65 13.61 -0.74
C CYS A 19 4.02 12.94 0.59
N GLY A 20 4.67 13.70 1.45
CA GLY A 20 5.16 13.23 2.73
C GLY A 20 5.68 14.39 3.57
N ALA A 21 5.96 14.10 4.82
CA ALA A 21 6.50 15.05 5.77
C ALA A 21 7.52 14.33 6.66
N LEU A 22 8.52 15.08 7.13
CA LEU A 22 9.45 14.61 8.15
C LEU A 22 9.20 15.42 9.41
N ILE A 23 8.76 14.76 10.47
CA ILE A 23 8.67 15.36 11.80
C ILE A 23 10.04 15.18 12.46
N VAL A 24 10.67 16.29 12.78
CA VAL A 24 12.00 16.36 13.37
C VAL A 24 11.87 16.89 14.78
N THR A 25 12.58 16.27 15.73
CA THR A 25 12.64 16.78 17.11
C THR A 25 13.52 18.03 17.17
N ALA A 26 13.28 18.89 18.17
CA ALA A 26 14.13 20.06 18.39
C ALA A 26 15.62 19.68 18.55
N GLU A 27 15.90 18.57 19.23
CA GLU A 27 17.25 18.01 19.40
C GLU A 27 17.88 17.55 18.09
N ALA A 28 17.13 16.87 17.21
CA ALA A 28 17.63 16.46 15.90
C ALA A 28 17.92 17.67 15.00
N ASN A 29 17.06 18.69 15.04
CA ASN A 29 17.28 19.95 14.33
C ASN A 29 18.54 20.69 14.85
N ALA A 30 18.75 20.74 16.16
CA ALA A 30 19.93 21.39 16.76
C ALA A 30 21.27 20.72 16.36
N ARG A 31 21.28 19.41 16.12
CA ARG A 31 22.46 18.66 15.67
C ARG A 31 22.81 18.87 14.19
N HIS A 32 21.85 19.31 13.38
CA HIS A 32 22.01 19.49 11.94
C HIS A 32 21.50 20.87 11.51
N PRO A 33 22.20 21.96 11.91
CA PRO A 33 21.74 23.33 11.62
C PRO A 33 21.84 23.68 10.12
N GLU A 34 22.67 22.95 9.36
CA GLU A 34 22.89 23.15 7.93
C GLU A 34 22.30 21.99 7.12
N LEU A 35 21.73 22.31 5.96
CA LEU A 35 21.20 21.31 5.03
C LEU A 35 22.28 20.88 4.03
N PRO A 36 22.34 19.59 3.67
CA PRO A 36 23.15 19.15 2.55
C PRO A 36 22.79 19.94 1.28
N PRO A 37 23.75 20.45 0.50
CA PRO A 37 23.48 21.29 -0.67
C PRO A 37 22.51 20.66 -1.69
N GLY A 38 22.57 19.34 -1.85
CA GLY A 38 21.69 18.60 -2.76
C GLY A 38 20.20 18.70 -2.42
N LEU A 39 19.85 19.07 -1.18
CA LEU A 39 18.45 19.21 -0.77
C LEU A 39 17.77 20.42 -1.42
N GLY A 40 18.53 21.45 -1.78
CA GLY A 40 18.04 22.61 -2.55
C GLY A 40 17.58 22.25 -3.95
N ALA A 41 17.98 21.10 -4.50
CA ALA A 41 17.49 20.61 -5.80
C ALA A 41 16.06 20.01 -5.72
N TYR A 42 15.59 19.68 -4.51
CA TYR A 42 14.32 18.99 -4.28
C TYR A 42 13.37 19.75 -3.35
N SER A 43 13.80 20.89 -2.79
CA SER A 43 13.04 21.64 -1.81
C SER A 43 13.27 23.15 -1.92
N CYS A 44 12.27 23.92 -1.48
CA CYS A 44 12.29 25.37 -1.39
C CYS A 44 12.01 25.82 0.05
N ALA A 45 12.31 27.07 0.37
CA ALA A 45 12.13 27.61 1.72
C ALA A 45 10.69 27.43 2.26
N ALA A 46 9.68 27.46 1.37
CA ALA A 46 8.27 27.28 1.74
C ALA A 46 7.89 25.84 2.14
N ASP A 47 8.74 24.83 1.87
CA ASP A 47 8.49 23.45 2.30
C ASP A 47 8.87 23.20 3.77
N TRP A 48 9.51 24.19 4.42
CA TRP A 48 10.09 24.08 5.76
C TRP A 48 9.34 24.96 6.77
N PRO A 49 9.39 24.62 8.07
CA PRO A 49 8.79 25.47 9.08
C PRO A 49 9.46 26.86 9.13
N ALA A 50 8.64 27.88 9.38
CA ALA A 50 9.15 29.24 9.55
C ALA A 50 10.19 29.31 10.68
N GLY A 51 11.27 30.07 10.45
CA GLY A 51 12.34 30.27 11.42
C GLY A 51 13.42 29.19 11.45
N TRP A 52 13.32 28.13 10.64
CA TRP A 52 14.38 27.14 10.52
C TRP A 52 15.60 27.73 9.79
N ALA A 53 16.74 27.78 10.48
CA ALA A 53 17.98 28.36 9.96
C ALA A 53 18.41 27.73 8.63
N ALA A 54 18.31 26.41 8.57
CA ALA A 54 18.50 25.56 7.41
C ALA A 54 17.73 26.03 6.16
N ALA A 55 16.49 26.51 6.32
CA ALA A 55 15.65 26.93 5.20
C ALA A 55 16.14 28.23 4.53
N ARG A 56 16.97 29.04 5.21
CA ARG A 56 17.52 30.28 4.63
C ARG A 56 18.47 30.05 3.46
N ALA A 57 19.07 28.86 3.37
CA ALA A 57 19.95 28.48 2.27
C ALA A 57 19.18 27.90 1.06
N LEU A 58 17.85 27.71 1.18
CA LEU A 58 17.04 27.13 0.11
C LEU A 58 16.49 28.20 -0.83
N PRO A 59 16.16 27.84 -2.08
CA PRO A 59 15.49 28.75 -3.01
C PRO A 59 14.19 29.35 -2.42
N VAL A 60 14.02 30.65 -2.58
CA VAL A 60 12.78 31.36 -2.22
C VAL A 60 11.76 31.11 -3.33
N ALA A 61 10.99 30.05 -3.19
CA ALA A 61 9.97 29.62 -4.14
C ALA A 61 8.84 28.89 -3.40
N SER A 62 7.77 28.56 -4.13
CA SER A 62 6.65 27.77 -3.63
C SER A 62 6.48 26.51 -4.47
N ASN A 63 6.42 25.35 -3.81
CA ASN A 63 6.13 24.08 -4.47
C ASN A 63 4.62 23.78 -4.43
N PHE A 64 3.85 24.45 -5.29
CA PHE A 64 2.39 24.25 -5.34
C PHE A 64 1.99 22.80 -5.65
N GLY A 65 2.80 22.09 -6.44
CA GLY A 65 2.59 20.67 -6.72
C GLY A 65 2.69 19.82 -5.44
N LEU A 66 3.72 20.02 -4.62
CA LEU A 66 3.81 19.36 -3.32
C LEU A 66 2.66 19.75 -2.39
N LEU A 67 2.34 21.04 -2.30
CA LEU A 67 1.23 21.55 -1.46
C LEU A 67 -0.10 20.87 -1.81
N LEU A 68 -0.47 20.83 -3.10
CA LEU A 68 -1.72 20.22 -3.54
C LEU A 68 -1.75 18.71 -3.29
N ARG A 69 -0.63 18.02 -3.53
CA ARG A 69 -0.54 16.58 -3.24
C ARG A 69 -0.64 16.29 -1.74
N TRP A 70 -0.06 17.14 -0.89
CA TRP A 70 -0.21 17.05 0.55
C TRP A 70 -1.64 17.32 1.01
N GLN A 71 -2.29 18.35 0.46
CA GLN A 71 -3.70 18.64 0.75
C GLN A 71 -4.64 17.51 0.34
N ALA A 72 -4.39 16.84 -0.78
CA ALA A 72 -5.14 15.66 -1.18
C ALA A 72 -4.98 14.53 -0.16
N ALA A 73 -3.76 14.24 0.32
CA ALA A 73 -3.52 13.23 1.35
C ALA A 73 -4.19 13.57 2.69
N LEU A 74 -4.12 14.83 3.13
CA LEU A 74 -4.79 15.29 4.34
C LEU A 74 -6.32 15.24 4.22
N THR A 75 -6.86 15.45 3.03
CA THR A 75 -8.31 15.32 2.78
C THR A 75 -8.77 13.88 2.99
N GLU A 76 -8.04 12.90 2.47
CA GLU A 76 -8.36 11.48 2.69
C GLU A 76 -8.14 11.07 4.15
N LEU A 77 -7.09 11.59 4.82
CA LEU A 77 -6.90 11.37 6.27
C LEU A 77 -8.10 11.89 7.08
N ARG A 78 -8.58 13.10 6.80
CA ARG A 78 -9.74 13.67 7.51
C ARG A 78 -11.02 12.87 7.25
N ARG A 79 -11.24 12.41 6.01
CA ARG A 79 -12.38 11.55 5.66
C ARG A 79 -12.34 10.20 6.38
N PHE A 80 -11.16 9.68 6.62
CA PHE A 80 -10.96 8.44 7.35
C PHE A 80 -11.08 8.64 8.87
N SER A 81 -10.53 9.72 9.42
CA SER A 81 -10.41 9.94 10.86
C SER A 81 -11.73 10.23 11.59
N VAL A 82 -12.83 10.40 10.88
CA VAL A 82 -14.16 10.59 11.49
C VAL A 82 -14.81 9.27 11.92
N TRP A 83 -14.31 8.14 11.45
CA TRP A 83 -14.90 6.83 11.71
C TRP A 83 -14.39 6.24 13.03
N PRO A 84 -15.27 5.69 13.89
CA PRO A 84 -14.85 4.99 15.10
C PRO A 84 -13.93 3.80 14.81
N ASP A 85 -12.92 3.61 15.66
CA ASP A 85 -11.95 2.52 15.53
C ASP A 85 -12.62 1.14 15.43
N ALA A 86 -13.73 0.93 16.16
CA ALA A 86 -14.48 -0.33 16.14
C ALA A 86 -15.09 -0.62 14.76
N ASP A 87 -15.63 0.39 14.07
CA ASP A 87 -16.23 0.24 12.74
C ASP A 87 -15.14 -0.03 11.69
N VAL A 88 -14.01 0.68 11.80
CA VAL A 88 -12.84 0.45 10.94
C VAL A 88 -12.30 -0.96 11.13
N ALA A 89 -12.10 -1.39 12.39
CA ALA A 89 -11.59 -2.71 12.71
C ALA A 89 -12.55 -3.82 12.24
N ALA A 90 -13.87 -3.64 12.42
CA ALA A 90 -14.87 -4.59 11.94
C ALA A 90 -14.80 -4.77 10.41
N PHE A 91 -14.71 -3.67 9.66
CA PHE A 91 -14.53 -3.73 8.20
C PHE A 91 -13.21 -4.42 7.81
N LEU A 92 -12.10 -4.07 8.45
CA LEU A 92 -10.79 -4.66 8.12
C LEU A 92 -10.75 -6.17 8.41
N ARG A 93 -11.33 -6.63 9.51
CA ARG A 93 -11.45 -8.07 9.83
C ARG A 93 -12.29 -8.81 8.81
N ASP A 94 -13.44 -8.23 8.42
CA ASP A 94 -14.29 -8.82 7.40
C ASP A 94 -13.58 -8.90 6.05
N PHE A 95 -12.95 -7.80 5.62
CA PHE A 95 -12.18 -7.75 4.39
C PHE A 95 -11.04 -8.79 4.40
N ALA A 96 -10.28 -8.86 5.49
CA ALA A 96 -9.19 -9.81 5.67
C ALA A 96 -9.65 -11.26 5.56
N ARG A 97 -10.76 -11.59 6.23
CA ARG A 97 -11.38 -12.92 6.17
C ARG A 97 -11.77 -13.28 4.74
N GLN A 98 -12.44 -12.38 4.03
CA GLN A 98 -12.92 -12.64 2.67
C GLN A 98 -11.77 -12.75 1.66
N VAL A 99 -10.75 -11.88 1.74
CA VAL A 99 -9.57 -11.99 0.87
C VAL A 99 -8.80 -13.28 1.11
N ARG A 100 -8.60 -13.68 2.38
CA ARG A 100 -7.98 -14.98 2.70
C ARG A 100 -8.80 -16.15 2.14
N ALA A 101 -10.13 -16.10 2.28
CA ALA A 101 -10.99 -17.14 1.73
C ALA A 101 -10.87 -17.23 0.19
N MET A 102 -10.87 -16.09 -0.51
CA MET A 102 -10.70 -16.05 -1.97
C MET A 102 -9.35 -16.62 -2.41
N LEU A 103 -8.26 -16.24 -1.73
CA LEU A 103 -6.92 -16.73 -2.07
C LEU A 103 -6.74 -18.23 -1.76
N SER A 104 -7.32 -18.72 -0.65
CA SER A 104 -7.20 -20.13 -0.26
C SER A 104 -8.11 -21.06 -1.07
N ALA A 105 -9.13 -20.53 -1.74
CA ALA A 105 -10.08 -21.32 -2.52
C ALA A 105 -9.55 -21.75 -3.89
N ASP A 106 -8.43 -21.19 -4.37
CA ASP A 106 -7.88 -21.46 -5.70
C ASP A 106 -6.40 -21.85 -5.62
N ALA A 107 -6.06 -22.98 -6.25
CA ALA A 107 -4.70 -23.51 -6.26
C ALA A 107 -3.70 -22.66 -7.07
N SER A 108 -4.19 -21.70 -7.86
CA SER A 108 -3.38 -20.72 -8.58
C SER A 108 -2.74 -19.68 -7.65
N PHE A 109 -3.18 -19.62 -6.39
CA PHE A 109 -2.71 -18.67 -5.40
C PHE A 109 -2.09 -19.36 -4.18
N GLU A 110 -1.13 -18.67 -3.55
CA GLU A 110 -0.64 -19.02 -2.22
C GLU A 110 -0.56 -17.75 -1.38
N PRO A 111 -1.39 -17.60 -0.34
CA PRO A 111 -1.25 -16.50 0.61
C PRO A 111 0.15 -16.52 1.25
N VAL A 112 0.83 -15.38 1.26
CA VAL A 112 2.09 -15.24 2.00
C VAL A 112 1.75 -14.88 3.47
N PRO A 113 2.24 -15.63 4.46
CA PRO A 113 1.99 -15.32 5.87
C PRO A 113 2.48 -13.91 6.24
N VAL A 114 1.63 -13.15 6.94
CA VAL A 114 1.96 -11.83 7.50
C VAL A 114 1.89 -11.95 9.01
N ALA A 115 2.99 -11.61 9.69
CA ALA A 115 3.03 -11.59 11.14
C ALA A 115 2.03 -10.56 11.70
N PRO A 116 1.28 -10.89 12.78
CA PRO A 116 0.42 -9.92 13.44
C PRO A 116 1.21 -8.69 13.92
N PHE A 117 0.58 -7.52 13.90
CA PHE A 117 1.20 -6.30 14.41
C PHE A 117 1.20 -6.31 15.94
N ALA A 118 2.38 -6.31 16.55
CA ALA A 118 2.54 -6.30 18.01
C ALA A 118 2.33 -4.88 18.61
N ARG A 119 1.11 -4.34 18.50
CA ARG A 119 0.76 -3.00 19.02
C ARG A 119 0.73 -2.95 20.54
N GLN A 120 0.41 -4.07 21.20
CA GLN A 120 0.32 -4.16 22.66
C GLN A 120 1.64 -3.84 23.35
N ALA A 121 2.78 -4.13 22.71
CA ALA A 121 4.11 -3.82 23.23
C ALA A 121 4.36 -2.30 23.36
N LEU A 122 3.57 -1.46 22.70
CA LEU A 122 3.66 0.00 22.76
C LEU A 122 2.83 0.61 23.90
N GLY A 123 2.08 -0.19 24.66
CA GLY A 123 1.22 0.30 25.75
C GLY A 123 0.05 1.17 25.27
N VAL A 124 -0.29 1.10 23.99
CA VAL A 124 -1.44 1.80 23.40
C VAL A 124 -2.70 0.94 23.51
N ALA A 125 -3.85 1.58 23.67
CA ALA A 125 -5.14 0.89 23.65
C ALA A 125 -5.35 0.16 22.32
N GLU A 126 -6.13 -0.92 22.33
CA GLU A 126 -6.49 -1.60 21.09
C GLU A 126 -7.20 -0.64 20.14
N CYS A 127 -6.68 -0.58 18.91
CA CYS A 127 -7.13 0.31 17.85
C CYS A 127 -7.18 -0.50 16.54
N TRP A 128 -7.79 0.07 15.50
CA TRP A 128 -7.83 -0.52 14.17
C TRP A 128 -6.44 -0.79 13.58
N ASP A 129 -5.39 -0.13 14.06
CA ASP A 129 -4.02 -0.20 13.54
C ASP A 129 -3.29 -1.53 13.83
N ALA A 130 -3.95 -2.43 14.56
CA ALA A 130 -3.56 -3.83 14.73
C ALA A 130 -4.06 -4.73 13.58
N GLU A 131 -4.99 -4.27 12.76
CA GLU A 131 -5.59 -5.06 11.68
C GLU A 131 -4.74 -5.02 10.38
N GLN A 132 -4.69 -6.15 9.67
CA GLN A 132 -3.92 -6.29 8.43
C GLN A 132 -4.57 -5.52 7.28
N THR A 133 -3.76 -4.72 6.56
CA THR A 133 -4.22 -3.94 5.39
C THR A 133 -3.53 -4.32 4.08
N ILE A 134 -2.57 -5.24 4.11
CA ILE A 134 -1.82 -5.72 2.94
C ILE A 134 -1.86 -7.24 2.93
N PHE A 135 -2.37 -7.83 1.86
CA PHE A 135 -2.54 -9.27 1.67
C PHE A 135 -1.65 -9.75 0.51
N PRO A 136 -0.39 -10.14 0.80
CA PRO A 136 0.52 -10.66 -0.20
C PRO A 136 0.18 -12.10 -0.59
N PHE A 137 0.37 -12.44 -1.87
CA PHE A 137 0.15 -13.79 -2.40
C PHE A 137 1.06 -14.07 -3.59
N LEU A 138 1.42 -15.34 -3.76
CA LEU A 138 2.20 -15.86 -4.89
C LEU A 138 1.27 -16.45 -5.96
N LEU A 139 1.78 -16.57 -7.19
CA LEU A 139 1.06 -17.11 -8.33
C LEU A 139 1.63 -18.47 -8.75
N PHE A 140 0.73 -19.37 -9.15
CA PHE A 140 1.05 -20.71 -9.64
C PHE A 140 0.25 -21.01 -10.91
N VAL A 141 0.82 -21.82 -11.79
CA VAL A 141 0.12 -22.44 -12.93
C VAL A 141 0.04 -23.94 -12.72
N HIS A 142 -1.02 -24.57 -13.23
CA HIS A 142 -1.12 -26.02 -13.26
C HIS A 142 -0.15 -26.57 -14.31
N ASP A 143 0.67 -27.55 -13.94
CA ASP A 143 1.73 -28.07 -14.82
C ASP A 143 1.25 -29.18 -15.77
N GLY A 144 -0.02 -29.59 -15.68
CA GLY A 144 -0.63 -30.64 -16.52
C GLY A 144 0.00 -32.03 -16.36
N ALA A 145 1.01 -32.18 -15.51
CA ALA A 145 1.82 -33.38 -15.36
C ALA A 145 1.31 -34.23 -14.19
N GLY A 146 0.10 -34.79 -14.33
CA GLY A 146 -0.47 -35.74 -13.36
C GLY A 146 -0.89 -35.11 -12.00
N ALA A 147 -1.57 -35.93 -11.19
CA ALA A 147 -2.41 -35.61 -10.03
C ALA A 147 -2.12 -34.29 -9.26
N GLY A 148 -2.54 -33.15 -9.80
CA GLY A 148 -2.62 -31.88 -9.07
C GLY A 148 -1.31 -31.11 -8.92
N GLY A 149 -0.30 -31.38 -9.75
CA GLY A 149 0.93 -30.59 -9.79
C GLY A 149 0.67 -29.10 -10.11
N ARG A 150 1.39 -28.21 -9.42
CA ARG A 150 1.41 -26.77 -9.72
C ARG A 150 2.84 -26.27 -9.70
N ARG A 151 3.15 -25.36 -10.62
CA ARG A 151 4.46 -24.71 -10.75
C ARG A 151 4.38 -23.25 -10.30
N PRO A 152 5.31 -22.75 -9.46
CA PRO A 152 5.37 -21.33 -9.12
C PRO A 152 5.75 -20.49 -10.35
N LEU A 153 5.17 -19.29 -10.46
CA LEU A 153 5.61 -18.30 -11.43
C LEU A 153 6.92 -17.65 -10.98
N SER A 154 7.85 -17.54 -11.92
CA SER A 154 9.06 -16.73 -11.76
C SER A 154 8.74 -15.24 -11.60
N ARG A 155 9.75 -14.46 -11.21
CA ARG A 155 9.66 -13.00 -11.08
C ARG A 155 9.21 -12.33 -12.38
N ASP A 156 9.73 -12.80 -13.52
CA ASP A 156 9.43 -12.21 -14.83
C ASP A 156 8.03 -12.58 -15.31
N GLU A 157 7.60 -13.83 -15.11
CA GLU A 157 6.21 -14.24 -15.38
C GLU A 157 5.21 -13.47 -14.51
N THR A 158 5.48 -13.33 -13.20
CA THR A 158 4.64 -12.55 -12.29
C THR A 158 4.58 -11.08 -12.71
N LYS A 159 5.71 -10.50 -13.13
CA LYS A 159 5.77 -9.12 -13.63
C LYS A 159 4.98 -8.96 -14.92
N LYS A 160 5.04 -9.94 -15.83
CA LYS A 160 4.25 -9.93 -17.06
C LYS A 160 2.75 -9.94 -16.75
N VAL A 161 2.27 -10.87 -15.92
CA VAL A 161 0.86 -10.92 -15.49
C VAL A 161 0.43 -9.58 -14.89
N TYR A 162 1.26 -8.98 -14.03
CA TYR A 162 0.97 -7.66 -13.46
C TYR A 162 0.83 -6.56 -14.51
N LEU A 163 1.74 -6.49 -15.49
CA LEU A 163 1.70 -5.47 -16.55
C LEU A 163 0.50 -5.68 -17.49
N ASP A 164 0.14 -6.92 -17.78
CA ASP A 164 -1.02 -7.25 -18.59
C ASP A 164 -2.32 -6.80 -17.91
N LEU A 165 -2.43 -6.94 -16.58
CA LEU A 165 -3.55 -6.42 -15.79
C LEU A 165 -3.64 -4.89 -15.77
N LEU A 166 -2.52 -4.20 -15.95
CA LEU A 166 -2.50 -2.74 -16.03
C LEU A 166 -2.87 -2.23 -17.43
N ASN A 167 -2.88 -3.09 -18.44
CA ASN A 167 -3.12 -2.68 -19.82
C ASN A 167 -4.64 -2.50 -20.09
N PRO A 168 -5.11 -1.26 -20.33
CA PRO A 168 -6.54 -0.99 -20.53
C PRO A 168 -7.08 -1.45 -21.90
N SER A 169 -6.27 -2.06 -22.77
CA SER A 169 -6.69 -2.49 -24.11
C SER A 169 -7.59 -3.73 -24.14
N ALA A 170 -7.81 -4.41 -23.00
CA ALA A 170 -8.83 -5.45 -22.89
C ALA A 170 -10.22 -4.80 -22.73
N ALA A 171 -11.16 -5.12 -23.63
CA ALA A 171 -12.51 -4.57 -23.62
C ALA A 171 -13.16 -4.71 -22.22
N GLY A 172 -13.51 -3.58 -21.58
CA GLY A 172 -14.07 -3.52 -20.23
C GLY A 172 -13.16 -2.94 -19.13
N ALA A 173 -11.92 -2.54 -19.47
CA ALA A 173 -10.88 -1.84 -18.68
C ALA A 173 -11.21 -1.43 -17.22
N ARG A 174 -11.41 -2.40 -16.33
CA ARG A 174 -11.45 -2.17 -14.88
C ARG A 174 -10.01 -2.00 -14.41
N ARG A 175 -9.71 -0.91 -13.71
CA ARG A 175 -8.39 -0.73 -13.07
C ARG A 175 -8.38 -1.47 -11.74
N TYR A 176 -7.52 -2.46 -11.62
CA TYR A 176 -7.36 -3.24 -10.39
C TYR A 176 -6.36 -2.57 -9.45
N GLN A 177 -6.72 -2.46 -8.16
CA GLN A 177 -5.81 -1.93 -7.13
C GLN A 177 -4.90 -3.06 -6.61
N LEU A 178 -3.92 -3.43 -7.42
CA LEU A 178 -2.87 -4.38 -7.04
C LEU A 178 -1.54 -3.66 -6.82
N GLY A 179 -0.89 -3.98 -5.71
CA GLY A 179 0.49 -3.57 -5.46
C GLY A 179 1.43 -4.26 -6.44
N GLN A 180 2.46 -3.53 -6.88
CA GLN A 180 3.51 -4.06 -7.76
C GLN A 180 4.11 -5.37 -7.20
N PRO A 181 4.55 -6.31 -8.05
CA PRO A 181 5.26 -7.49 -7.61
C PRO A 181 6.51 -7.11 -6.79
N VAL A 182 6.70 -7.75 -5.65
CA VAL A 182 7.89 -7.59 -4.81
C VAL A 182 8.57 -8.93 -4.58
N LEU A 183 9.90 -8.94 -4.56
CA LEU A 183 10.70 -10.16 -4.33
C LEU A 183 10.24 -10.86 -3.04
N CYS A 184 9.99 -12.16 -3.12
CA CYS A 184 9.43 -12.93 -2.00
C CYS A 184 10.11 -14.29 -1.85
N GLY A 185 11.44 -14.29 -1.85
CA GLY A 185 12.24 -15.50 -1.71
C GLY A 185 12.12 -16.44 -2.91
N GLU A 186 12.05 -17.73 -2.62
CA GLU A 186 12.02 -18.82 -3.60
C GLU A 186 10.92 -19.84 -3.25
N ARG A 187 10.41 -20.53 -4.27
CA ARG A 187 9.53 -21.70 -4.16
C ARG A 187 10.03 -22.75 -5.13
N ASP A 188 10.28 -23.96 -4.65
CA ASP A 188 10.76 -25.08 -5.47
C ASP A 188 12.00 -24.72 -6.33
N GLY A 189 12.92 -23.95 -5.74
CA GLY A 189 14.13 -23.45 -6.43
C GLY A 189 13.88 -22.32 -7.43
N VAL A 190 12.65 -21.83 -7.58
CA VAL A 190 12.28 -20.71 -8.45
C VAL A 190 12.21 -19.42 -7.64
N PRO A 191 12.97 -18.38 -8.00
CA PRO A 191 12.80 -17.05 -7.42
C PRO A 191 11.43 -16.47 -7.78
N VAL A 192 10.67 -16.07 -6.76
CA VAL A 192 9.28 -15.59 -6.91
C VAL A 192 9.11 -14.14 -6.48
N SER A 193 8.01 -13.54 -6.93
CA SER A 193 7.52 -12.24 -6.45
C SER A 193 6.09 -12.38 -5.95
N ALA A 194 5.72 -11.63 -4.90
CA ALA A 194 4.36 -11.57 -4.39
C ALA A 194 3.60 -10.38 -5.00
N LEU A 195 2.38 -10.63 -5.46
CA LEU A 195 1.37 -9.59 -5.67
C LEU A 195 0.71 -9.24 -4.33
N ARG A 196 0.06 -8.08 -4.27
CA ARG A 196 -0.54 -7.57 -3.02
C ARG A 196 -1.91 -6.98 -3.28
N ILE A 197 -2.94 -7.49 -2.60
CA ILE A 197 -4.21 -6.78 -2.43
C ILE A 197 -4.06 -5.88 -1.21
N CYS A 198 -4.39 -4.60 -1.35
CA CYS A 198 -4.23 -3.62 -0.28
C CYS A 198 -5.57 -2.94 0.02
N VAL A 199 -5.76 -2.55 1.28
CA VAL A 199 -6.87 -1.68 1.71
C VAL A 199 -6.32 -0.29 2.02
N SER A 200 -7.01 0.74 1.54
CA SER A 200 -6.67 2.14 1.79
C SER A 200 -7.68 2.82 2.71
N ALA A 201 -7.27 3.93 3.33
CA ALA A 201 -8.12 4.81 4.13
C ALA A 201 -9.39 5.25 3.37
N ARG A 202 -9.26 5.51 2.07
CA ARG A 202 -10.39 5.87 1.20
C ARG A 202 -11.39 4.74 1.02
N MET A 203 -10.93 3.50 0.86
CA MET A 203 -11.81 2.32 0.76
C MET A 203 -12.57 2.08 2.06
N ILE A 204 -11.89 2.24 3.20
CA ILE A 204 -12.51 2.12 4.52
C ILE A 204 -13.56 3.21 4.71
N ALA A 205 -13.20 4.47 4.47
CA ALA A 205 -14.14 5.58 4.63
C ALA A 205 -15.39 5.41 3.74
N ALA A 206 -15.20 4.93 2.51
CA ALA A 206 -16.31 4.61 1.61
C ALA A 206 -17.15 3.41 2.09
N ALA A 207 -16.54 2.39 2.70
CA ALA A 207 -17.25 1.26 3.27
C ALA A 207 -18.11 1.69 4.47
N CYS A 208 -17.51 2.41 5.42
CA CYS A 208 -18.19 2.88 6.61
C CYS A 208 -19.36 3.83 6.26
N ALA A 209 -19.18 4.72 5.27
CA ALA A 209 -20.24 5.60 4.77
C ALA A 209 -21.45 4.84 4.20
N ASN A 210 -21.25 3.61 3.74
CA ASN A 210 -22.27 2.75 3.12
C ASN A 210 -22.64 1.55 4.00
N GLY A 211 -22.53 1.67 5.33
CA GLY A 211 -22.92 0.62 6.27
C GLY A 211 -22.07 -0.65 6.17
N GLY A 212 -20.76 -0.49 5.92
CA GLY A 212 -19.80 -1.58 5.79
C GLY A 212 -19.66 -2.15 4.37
N ARG A 213 -20.49 -1.69 3.40
CA ARG A 213 -20.41 -2.15 2.01
C ARG A 213 -19.45 -1.29 1.21
N SER A 214 -18.43 -1.88 0.61
CA SER A 214 -17.61 -1.20 -0.40
C SER A 214 -17.39 -2.09 -1.61
N GLY A 215 -17.21 -1.46 -2.78
CA GLY A 215 -16.80 -2.15 -4.01
C GLY A 215 -15.40 -2.76 -3.92
N ALA A 216 -14.67 -2.55 -2.82
CA ALA A 216 -13.31 -3.06 -2.62
C ALA A 216 -13.21 -4.58 -2.73
N LEU A 217 -14.19 -5.31 -2.18
CA LEU A 217 -14.20 -6.79 -2.24
C LEU A 217 -14.54 -7.28 -3.64
N ASP A 218 -15.45 -6.59 -4.33
CA ASP A 218 -15.78 -6.90 -5.73
C ASP A 218 -14.61 -6.57 -6.66
N ASP A 219 -13.85 -5.50 -6.39
CA ASP A 219 -12.61 -5.16 -7.09
C ASP A 219 -11.54 -6.23 -6.86
N ALA A 220 -11.36 -6.69 -5.62
CA ALA A 220 -10.41 -7.76 -5.29
C ALA A 220 -10.78 -9.08 -5.99
N ARG A 221 -12.06 -9.46 -5.99
CA ARG A 221 -12.55 -10.67 -6.67
C ARG A 221 -12.32 -10.58 -8.17
N ALA A 222 -12.70 -9.46 -8.79
CA ALA A 222 -12.51 -9.25 -10.22
C ALA A 222 -11.03 -9.23 -10.61
N ALA A 223 -10.13 -8.74 -9.74
CA ALA A 223 -8.69 -8.80 -9.97
C ALA A 223 -8.17 -10.24 -9.96
N LEU A 224 -8.59 -11.04 -8.98
CA LEU A 224 -8.21 -12.45 -8.88
C LEU A 224 -8.74 -13.26 -10.07
N ASP A 225 -9.98 -13.02 -10.49
CA ASP A 225 -10.55 -13.67 -11.69
C ASP A 225 -9.76 -13.30 -12.96
N GLN A 226 -9.39 -12.03 -13.12
CA GLN A 226 -8.59 -11.62 -14.26
C GLN A 226 -7.17 -12.22 -14.22
N ILE A 227 -6.56 -12.34 -13.04
CA ILE A 227 -5.28 -13.06 -12.88
C ILE A 227 -5.45 -14.51 -13.34
N ARG A 228 -6.49 -15.21 -12.91
CA ARG A 228 -6.75 -16.61 -13.32
C ARG A 228 -6.84 -16.75 -14.84
N CYS A 229 -7.57 -15.84 -15.49
CA CYS A 229 -7.64 -15.80 -16.96
C CYS A 229 -6.25 -15.61 -17.61
N ALA A 230 -5.41 -14.74 -17.04
CA ALA A 230 -4.04 -14.53 -17.53
C ALA A 230 -3.14 -15.75 -17.31
N LEU A 231 -3.29 -16.44 -16.17
CA LEU A 231 -2.54 -17.66 -15.86
C LEU A 231 -2.92 -18.83 -16.77
N ALA A 232 -4.18 -18.95 -17.17
CA ALA A 232 -4.64 -19.98 -18.10
C ALA A 232 -4.07 -19.85 -19.52
N ALA A 233 -3.46 -18.70 -19.85
CA ALA A 233 -2.82 -18.44 -21.13
C ALA A 233 -1.30 -18.68 -21.13
N LEU A 234 -0.72 -19.08 -19.98
CA LEU A 234 0.70 -19.42 -19.80
C LEU A 234 0.92 -20.92 -19.90
#